data_AF-A0A800FK13-F1
#
_entry.id   AF-A0A800FK13-F1
#
_cell.length_a   1.000
_cell.length_b   1.000
_cell.length_c   1.000
_cell.angle_alpha   90.00
_cell.angle_beta   90.00
_cell.angle_gamma   90.00
#
_symmetry.space_group_name_H-M   'P 1'
#
loop_
_entity.id
_entity.type
_entity.pdbx_description
1 polymer ?
#
loop_
_entity_poly.entity_id
_entity_poly.type
_entity_poly.pdbx_seq_one_letter_code
_entity_poly.pdbx_strand_id
1 'polypeptide(L)'
;MGAGETTYEDWGAQTDVEHIYCVQANNECGGSSMTCNPGSKKTAPSSTSFVDASDGDYSNKVLISWASSVDTDQYKIYRDGSWMGFVTPDVLEYTDIIPELGILYEYCIAAINECGSSEWTCDTGFSSPPQGDVNGDGAIDVLDVVIVIGIIIENHIPTDDELSAADINGDGIVDILDIVLLVNTIVGD
;
A
#
# COMPACT_ATOMS: atom_id res chain seq x y z
N MET A 1 -35.28 -1.43 35.04
CA MET A 1 -34.05 -1.83 35.73
C MET A 1 -34.32 -1.78 37.22
N GLY A 2 -33.73 -2.69 38.00
CA GLY A 2 -33.87 -2.68 39.46
C GLY A 2 -33.11 -1.52 40.10
N ALA A 3 -33.46 -1.14 41.33
CA ALA A 3 -32.85 0.00 42.03
C ALA A 3 -31.33 -0.17 42.36
N GLY A 4 -30.75 -1.34 42.09
CA GLY A 4 -29.31 -1.62 42.26
C GLY A 4 -28.55 -1.82 40.95
N GLU A 5 -29.21 -1.71 39.80
CA GLU A 5 -28.55 -1.84 38.48
C GLU A 5 -28.16 -0.46 37.97
N THR A 6 -26.87 -0.28 37.69
CA THR A 6 -26.31 0.99 37.19
C THR A 6 -25.85 0.90 35.75
N THR A 7 -26.17 -0.20 35.06
CA THR A 7 -25.75 -0.49 33.69
C THR A 7 -26.94 -0.95 32.86
N TYR A 8 -27.04 -0.47 31.62
CA TYR A 8 -28.05 -0.86 30.65
C TYR A 8 -27.37 -1.25 29.34
N GLU A 9 -27.78 -2.38 28.77
CA GLU A 9 -27.31 -2.85 27.46
C GLU A 9 -28.44 -2.74 26.44
N ASP A 10 -28.24 -1.89 25.44
CA ASP A 10 -29.18 -1.75 24.33
C ASP A 10 -28.82 -2.70 23.18
N TRP A 11 -29.38 -3.91 23.23
CA TRP A 11 -29.21 -4.92 22.18
C TRP A 11 -29.83 -4.50 20.83
N GLY A 12 -30.75 -3.53 20.83
CA GLY A 12 -31.47 -3.06 19.64
C GLY A 12 -30.85 -1.85 18.93
N ALA A 13 -29.78 -1.26 19.48
CA ALA A 13 -29.15 -0.09 18.89
C ALA A 13 -28.73 -0.35 17.43
N GLN A 14 -29.00 0.60 16.53
CA GLN A 14 -28.57 0.50 15.14
C GLN A 14 -27.10 0.91 14.98
N THR A 15 -26.37 0.24 14.09
CA THR A 15 -24.99 0.60 13.74
C THR A 15 -24.98 1.94 13.00
N ASP A 16 -23.90 2.72 13.12
CA ASP A 16 -23.73 4.04 12.49
C ASP A 16 -24.76 5.10 12.89
N VAL A 17 -25.48 4.89 14.00
CA VAL A 17 -26.49 5.82 14.52
C VAL A 17 -26.16 6.18 15.98
N GLU A 18 -26.10 7.47 16.25
CA GLU A 18 -26.02 7.99 17.62
C GLU A 18 -27.39 7.92 18.29
N HIS A 19 -27.45 7.31 19.47
CA HIS A 19 -28.65 7.17 20.29
C HIS A 19 -28.49 7.98 21.57
N ILE A 20 -29.53 8.68 21.99
CA ILE A 20 -29.56 9.40 23.27
C ILE A 20 -30.16 8.50 24.34
N TYR A 21 -29.35 8.15 25.34
CA TYR A 21 -29.79 7.33 26.48
C TYR A 21 -30.07 8.22 27.69
N CYS A 22 -31.30 8.20 28.18
CA CYS A 22 -31.73 8.98 29.34
C CYS A 22 -32.07 8.08 30.53
N VAL A 23 -31.52 8.39 31.70
CA VAL A 23 -31.79 7.68 32.95
C VAL A 23 -32.39 8.63 33.99
N GLN A 24 -33.33 8.12 34.79
CA GLN A 24 -33.90 8.82 35.94
C GLN A 24 -34.12 7.83 37.09
N ALA A 25 -34.04 8.32 38.34
CA ALA A 25 -34.37 7.55 39.52
C ALA A 25 -35.86 7.73 39.85
N ASN A 26 -36.53 6.67 40.31
CA ASN A 26 -37.93 6.73 40.71
C ASN A 26 -38.12 6.11 42.09
N ASN A 27 -38.94 6.73 42.93
CA ASN A 27 -39.37 6.17 44.22
C ASN A 27 -40.89 6.36 44.41
N GLU A 28 -41.42 6.01 45.59
CA GLU A 28 -42.86 6.13 45.88
C GLU A 28 -43.40 7.56 45.83
N CYS A 29 -42.52 8.57 45.90
CA CYS A 29 -42.88 9.99 45.86
C CYS A 29 -42.75 10.62 44.46
N GLY A 30 -42.14 9.92 43.49
CA GLY A 30 -41.98 10.37 42.12
C GLY A 30 -40.58 10.15 41.52
N GLY A 31 -40.40 10.66 40.31
CA GLY A 31 -39.16 10.55 39.54
C GLY A 31 -38.26 11.78 39.65
N SER A 32 -36.94 11.57 39.57
CA SER A 32 -35.96 12.64 39.37
C SER A 32 -36.05 13.25 37.97
N SER A 33 -35.33 14.34 37.72
CA SER A 33 -35.03 14.75 36.34
C SER A 33 -34.24 13.65 35.62
N MET A 34 -34.47 13.53 34.30
CA MET A 34 -33.66 12.68 33.44
C MET A 34 -32.26 13.27 33.25
N THR A 35 -31.25 12.41 33.23
CA THR A 35 -29.89 12.72 32.79
C THR A 35 -29.62 11.92 31.53
N CYS A 36 -29.20 12.58 30.45
CA CYS A 36 -29.04 11.95 29.15
C CYS A 36 -27.59 12.04 28.64
N ASN A 37 -27.13 11.02 27.92
CA ASN A 37 -25.84 11.00 27.24
C ASN A 37 -25.96 10.28 25.88
N PRO A 38 -25.36 10.79 24.79
CA PRO A 38 -25.24 10.04 23.55
C PRO A 38 -24.39 8.76 23.71
N GLY A 39 -24.68 7.78 22.86
CA GLY A 39 -23.88 6.57 22.68
C GLY A 39 -24.12 5.93 21.31
N SER A 40 -23.15 5.19 20.81
CA SER A 40 -23.21 4.47 19.53
C SER A 40 -22.51 3.12 19.64
N LYS A 41 -22.78 2.23 18.68
CA LYS A 41 -22.03 0.98 18.53
C LYS A 41 -20.64 1.27 17.97
N LYS A 42 -19.63 0.52 18.42
CA LYS A 42 -18.33 0.44 17.74
C LYS A 42 -18.55 -0.13 16.34
N THR A 43 -17.87 0.44 15.36
CA THR A 43 -18.01 0.08 13.94
C THR A 43 -16.73 -0.56 13.42
N ALA A 44 -16.80 -1.15 12.23
CA ALA A 44 -15.59 -1.50 11.50
C ALA A 44 -14.76 -0.23 11.22
N PRO A 45 -13.44 -0.38 10.97
CA PRO A 45 -12.58 0.77 10.72
C PRO A 45 -12.97 1.49 9.42
N SER A 46 -12.60 2.76 9.31
CA SER A 46 -12.64 3.47 8.03
C SER A 46 -11.55 2.93 7.09
N SER A 47 -11.82 2.95 5.79
CA SER A 47 -10.78 2.62 4.80
C SER A 47 -9.61 3.60 4.88
N THR A 48 -8.44 3.16 4.40
CA THR A 48 -7.27 4.03 4.31
C THR A 48 -7.54 5.12 3.27
N SER A 49 -7.05 6.34 3.50
CA SER A 49 -7.30 7.45 2.57
C SER A 49 -6.51 7.34 1.27
N PHE A 50 -5.40 6.60 1.27
CA PHE A 50 -4.63 6.26 0.08
C PHE A 50 -3.93 4.91 0.26
N VAL A 51 -3.61 4.30 -0.87
CA VAL A 51 -2.61 3.24 -1.07
C VAL A 51 -1.75 3.72 -2.24
N ASP A 52 -0.46 3.45 -2.17
CA ASP A 52 0.54 3.83 -3.17
C ASP A 52 1.45 2.62 -3.41
N ALA A 53 1.48 2.12 -4.64
CA ALA A 53 2.34 1.01 -5.05
C ALA A 53 3.38 1.51 -6.05
N SER A 54 4.65 1.16 -5.84
CA SER A 54 5.73 1.65 -6.71
C SER A 54 5.56 1.22 -8.17
N ASP A 55 5.81 2.14 -9.09
CA ASP A 55 5.61 2.00 -10.53
C ASP A 55 6.94 1.82 -11.27
N GLY A 56 7.58 0.65 -11.09
CA GLY A 56 8.84 0.35 -11.74
C GLY A 56 10.07 0.98 -11.08
N ASP A 57 9.93 1.59 -9.90
CA ASP A 57 11.05 2.16 -9.13
C ASP A 57 12.09 1.10 -8.72
N TYR A 58 11.69 -0.17 -8.71
CA TYR A 58 12.53 -1.30 -8.34
C TYR A 58 12.38 -2.46 -9.32
N SER A 59 13.48 -3.19 -9.48
CA SER A 59 13.56 -4.33 -10.39
C SER A 59 13.13 -5.67 -9.82
N ASN A 60 13.10 -5.79 -8.51
CA ASN A 60 12.86 -7.07 -7.86
C ASN A 60 11.76 -6.99 -6.79
N LYS A 61 11.08 -5.86 -6.69
CA LYS A 61 10.04 -5.66 -5.71
C LYS A 61 9.02 -4.63 -6.15
N VAL A 62 7.85 -4.70 -5.54
CA VAL A 62 6.91 -3.58 -5.48
C VAL A 62 6.83 -3.15 -4.02
N LEU A 63 7.08 -1.88 -3.76
CA LEU A 63 6.89 -1.27 -2.44
C LEU A 63 5.48 -0.70 -2.39
N ILE A 64 4.69 -1.16 -1.42
CA ILE A 64 3.33 -0.70 -1.19
C ILE A 64 3.30 0.08 0.11
N SER A 65 2.76 1.28 0.11
CA SER A 65 2.55 2.12 1.30
C SER A 65 1.11 2.63 1.37
N TRP A 66 0.63 2.95 2.57
CA TRP A 66 -0.75 3.43 2.74
C TRP A 66 -0.92 4.37 3.93
N ALA A 67 -2.04 5.09 3.95
CA ALA A 67 -2.40 5.94 5.07
C ALA A 67 -2.85 5.11 6.29
N SER A 68 -2.50 5.56 7.49
CA SER A 68 -3.10 5.02 8.72
C SER A 68 -4.61 5.27 8.78
N SER A 69 -5.34 4.38 9.44
CA SER A 69 -6.79 4.40 9.66
C SER A 69 -7.07 4.37 11.16
N VAL A 70 -8.16 5.01 11.57
CA VAL A 70 -8.61 5.00 12.97
C VAL A 70 -9.28 3.67 13.33
N ASP A 71 -9.36 3.37 14.62
CA ASP A 71 -10.01 2.18 15.18
C ASP A 71 -9.56 0.85 14.52
N THR A 72 -8.30 0.79 14.07
CA THR A 72 -7.74 -0.34 13.33
C THR A 72 -6.84 -1.19 14.23
N ASP A 73 -7.08 -2.50 14.25
CA ASP A 73 -6.26 -3.47 14.97
C ASP A 73 -5.19 -4.10 14.05
N GLN A 74 -5.47 -4.24 12.75
CA GLN A 74 -4.57 -4.80 11.73
C GLN A 74 -4.92 -4.31 10.32
N TYR A 75 -3.96 -4.39 9.39
CA TYR A 75 -4.22 -4.24 7.95
C TYR A 75 -4.12 -5.58 7.25
N LYS A 76 -5.03 -5.86 6.30
CA LYS A 76 -4.88 -6.95 5.32
C LYS A 76 -4.41 -6.39 3.99
N ILE A 77 -3.45 -7.09 3.39
CA ILE A 77 -2.88 -6.79 2.08
C ILE A 77 -3.37 -7.82 1.07
N TYR A 78 -3.75 -7.34 -0.11
CA TYR A 78 -4.21 -8.15 -1.24
C TYR A 78 -3.42 -7.79 -2.50
N ARG A 79 -3.23 -8.78 -3.37
CA ARG A 79 -2.70 -8.64 -4.73
C ARG A 79 -3.64 -9.34 -5.71
N ASP A 80 -4.17 -8.62 -6.69
CA ASP A 80 -5.18 -9.10 -7.64
C ASP A 80 -6.35 -9.82 -6.96
N GLY A 81 -6.82 -9.26 -5.84
CA GLY A 81 -7.88 -9.83 -5.00
C GLY A 81 -7.47 -11.06 -4.17
N SER A 82 -6.25 -11.58 -4.33
CA SER A 82 -5.72 -12.67 -3.52
C SER A 82 -5.10 -12.14 -2.23
N TRP A 83 -5.38 -12.78 -1.10
CA TRP A 83 -4.84 -12.38 0.19
C TRP A 83 -3.34 -12.69 0.29
N MET A 84 -2.55 -11.69 0.66
CA MET A 84 -1.09 -11.78 0.80
C MET A 84 -0.65 -11.92 2.26
N GLY A 85 -1.30 -11.20 3.18
CA GLY A 85 -0.87 -11.18 4.58
C GLY A 85 -1.61 -10.18 5.45
N PHE A 86 -1.12 -10.02 6.68
CA PHE A 86 -1.55 -8.98 7.61
C PHE A 86 -0.34 -8.31 8.25
N VAL A 87 -0.53 -7.06 8.66
CA VAL A 87 0.45 -6.31 9.46
C VAL A 87 -0.24 -5.57 10.61
N THR A 88 0.54 -5.20 11.61
CA THR A 88 0.08 -4.38 12.74
C THR A 88 -0.19 -2.93 12.32
N PRO A 89 -0.99 -2.16 13.07
CA PRO A 89 -1.39 -0.80 12.68
C PRO A 89 -0.21 0.18 12.56
N ASP A 90 0.87 -0.05 13.30
CA ASP A 90 2.09 0.77 13.26
C ASP A 90 2.96 0.52 12.01
N VAL A 91 2.61 -0.49 11.20
CA VAL A 91 3.29 -0.79 9.93
C VAL A 91 2.40 -0.31 8.79
N LEU A 92 2.91 0.63 8.01
CA LEU A 92 2.20 1.30 6.92
C LEU A 92 2.86 1.05 5.55
N GLU A 93 3.70 0.03 5.49
CA GLU A 93 4.38 -0.41 4.27
C GLU A 93 4.44 -1.93 4.18
N TYR A 94 4.44 -2.45 2.96
CA TYR A 94 4.61 -3.86 2.64
C TYR A 94 5.46 -3.98 1.37
N THR A 95 6.32 -4.97 1.31
CA THR A 95 7.14 -5.23 0.11
C THR A 95 6.75 -6.56 -0.49
N ASP A 96 6.30 -6.53 -1.75
CA ASP A 96 6.21 -7.74 -2.56
C ASP A 96 7.58 -7.98 -3.22
N ILE A 97 8.25 -9.08 -2.86
CA ILE A 97 9.61 -9.43 -3.33
C ILE A 97 9.62 -10.47 -4.45
N ILE A 98 8.45 -10.91 -4.91
CA ILE A 98 8.31 -11.86 -6.02
C ILE A 98 7.34 -11.35 -7.11
N PRO A 99 7.33 -10.05 -7.48
CA PRO A 99 6.59 -9.62 -8.65
C PRO A 99 7.26 -10.15 -9.92
N GLU A 100 6.46 -10.49 -10.93
CA GLU A 100 6.99 -10.69 -12.27
C GLU A 100 7.35 -9.33 -12.89
N LEU A 101 8.51 -9.28 -13.58
CA LEU A 101 9.00 -8.07 -14.24
C LEU A 101 8.02 -7.59 -15.31
N GLY A 102 7.72 -6.28 -15.30
CA GLY A 102 6.84 -5.63 -16.26
C GLY A 102 5.36 -5.99 -16.13
N ILE A 103 4.98 -6.80 -15.13
CA ILE A 103 3.57 -7.14 -14.89
C ILE A 103 2.96 -6.13 -13.93
N LEU A 104 1.86 -5.54 -14.37
CA LEU A 104 1.05 -4.63 -13.58
C LEU A 104 0.13 -5.43 -12.64
N TYR A 105 0.29 -5.21 -11.34
CA TYR A 105 -0.51 -5.83 -10.29
C TYR A 105 -1.39 -4.78 -9.60
N GLU A 106 -2.57 -5.19 -9.12
CA GLU A 106 -3.43 -4.37 -8.27
C GLU A 106 -3.21 -4.73 -6.80
N TYR A 107 -2.77 -3.77 -5.99
CA TYR A 107 -2.56 -3.94 -4.56
C TYR A 107 -3.64 -3.22 -3.77
N CYS A 108 -4.33 -3.95 -2.89
CA CYS A 108 -5.41 -3.40 -2.08
C CYS A 108 -5.15 -3.58 -0.59
N ILE A 109 -5.51 -2.57 0.20
CA ILE A 109 -5.41 -2.58 1.66
C ILE A 109 -6.79 -2.45 2.28
N ALA A 110 -7.03 -3.24 3.32
CA ALA A 110 -8.23 -3.16 4.15
C ALA A 110 -7.85 -3.05 5.63
N ALA A 111 -8.42 -2.08 6.34
CA ALA A 111 -8.27 -1.92 7.78
C ALA A 111 -9.26 -2.83 8.52
N ILE A 112 -8.82 -3.50 9.58
CA ILE A 112 -9.61 -4.51 10.30
C ILE A 112 -9.56 -4.27 11.80
N ASN A 113 -10.71 -4.46 12.45
CA ASN A 113 -10.82 -4.58 13.90
C ASN A 113 -11.81 -5.69 14.28
N GLU A 114 -12.07 -5.85 15.58
CA GLU A 114 -13.03 -6.82 16.11
C GLU A 114 -14.47 -6.71 15.55
N CYS A 115 -14.86 -5.53 15.04
CA CYS A 115 -16.18 -5.28 14.48
C CYS A 115 -16.27 -5.57 12.98
N GLY A 116 -15.15 -5.66 12.26
CA GLY A 116 -15.15 -5.99 10.84
C GLY A 116 -13.98 -5.42 10.05
N SER A 117 -14.15 -5.38 8.73
CA SER A 117 -13.20 -4.86 7.76
C SER A 117 -13.75 -3.59 7.12
N SER A 118 -12.87 -2.65 6.79
CA SER A 118 -13.18 -1.55 5.89
C SER A 118 -13.36 -2.04 4.45
N GLU A 119 -13.87 -1.16 3.60
CA GLU A 119 -13.73 -1.25 2.15
C GLU A 119 -12.25 -1.24 1.74
N TRP A 120 -11.95 -1.77 0.55
CA TRP A 120 -10.60 -1.78 -0.01
C TRP A 120 -10.26 -0.42 -0.61
N THR A 121 -9.06 0.06 -0.29
CA THR A 121 -8.40 1.11 -1.06
C THR A 121 -7.29 0.43 -1.85
N CYS A 122 -7.18 0.75 -3.14
CA CYS A 122 -6.27 0.05 -4.04
C CYS A 122 -5.42 1.02 -4.83
N ASP A 123 -4.26 0.53 -5.26
CA ASP A 123 -3.41 1.17 -6.24
C ASP A 123 -2.71 0.10 -7.10
N THR A 124 -2.31 0.47 -8.31
CA THR A 124 -1.57 -0.45 -9.19
C THR A 124 -0.08 -0.19 -9.08
N GLY A 125 0.72 -1.24 -9.20
CA GLY A 125 2.18 -1.12 -9.23
C GLY A 125 2.82 -2.26 -10.00
N PHE A 126 4.05 -2.04 -10.44
CA PHE A 126 4.83 -3.02 -11.19
C PHE A 126 6.31 -2.92 -10.84
N SER A 127 7.07 -3.96 -11.19
CA SER A 127 8.54 -3.93 -11.13
C SER A 127 9.10 -3.72 -12.54
N SER A 128 10.17 -2.95 -12.68
CA SER A 128 10.81 -2.65 -13.97
C SER A 128 12.28 -3.00 -13.91
N PRO A 129 12.89 -3.53 -14.99
CA PRO A 129 14.34 -3.72 -15.04
C PRO A 129 15.09 -2.46 -14.60
N PRO A 130 16.24 -2.61 -13.91
CA PRO A 130 17.04 -1.47 -13.51
C PRO A 130 17.43 -0.64 -14.75
N GLN A 131 17.53 0.69 -14.59
CA GLN A 131 18.17 1.50 -15.63
C GLN A 131 19.60 1.00 -15.85
N GLY A 132 19.97 0.74 -17.11
CA GLY A 132 21.25 0.14 -17.48
C GLY A 132 21.26 -1.38 -17.65
N ASP A 133 20.19 -2.11 -17.28
CA ASP A 133 20.00 -3.51 -17.68
C ASP A 133 19.49 -3.56 -19.12
N VAL A 134 20.41 -3.38 -20.06
CA VAL A 134 20.09 -3.26 -21.49
C VAL A 134 19.71 -4.61 -22.07
N ASN A 135 20.23 -5.72 -21.53
CA ASN A 135 19.93 -7.05 -22.03
C ASN A 135 18.66 -7.68 -21.44
N GLY A 136 18.12 -7.09 -20.35
CA GLY A 136 16.86 -7.45 -19.71
C GLY A 136 16.93 -8.73 -18.88
N ASP A 137 18.10 -9.09 -18.35
CA ASP A 137 18.26 -10.29 -17.51
C ASP A 137 18.07 -10.05 -16.01
N GLY A 138 17.78 -8.80 -15.63
CA GLY A 138 17.51 -8.36 -14.26
C GLY A 138 18.77 -7.98 -13.48
N ALA A 139 19.97 -8.07 -14.08
CA ALA A 139 21.22 -7.65 -13.49
C ALA A 139 21.85 -6.51 -14.31
N ILE A 140 22.54 -5.60 -13.63
CA ILE A 140 23.40 -4.61 -14.30
C ILE A 140 24.83 -5.17 -14.27
N ASP A 141 25.36 -5.56 -15.41
CA ASP A 141 26.73 -6.08 -15.52
C ASP A 141 27.44 -5.73 -16.85
N VAL A 142 28.61 -6.33 -17.07
CA VAL A 142 29.45 -6.03 -18.25
C VAL A 142 28.80 -6.44 -19.57
N LEU A 143 27.83 -7.35 -19.56
CA LEU A 143 27.08 -7.74 -20.74
C LEU A 143 26.22 -6.58 -21.24
N ASP A 144 25.65 -5.78 -20.35
CA ASP A 144 24.91 -4.56 -20.72
C ASP A 144 25.82 -3.54 -21.40
N VAL A 145 27.02 -3.35 -20.86
CA VAL A 145 28.05 -2.47 -21.45
C VAL A 145 28.39 -2.90 -22.88
N VAL A 146 28.47 -4.21 -23.15
CA VAL A 146 28.73 -4.74 -24.50
C VAL A 146 27.62 -4.34 -25.47
N ILE A 147 26.36 -4.35 -25.03
CA ILE A 147 25.23 -3.92 -25.86
C ILE A 147 25.27 -2.41 -26.10
N VAL A 148 25.49 -1.59 -25.06
CA VAL A 148 25.61 -0.13 -25.20
C VAL A 148 26.73 0.23 -26.18
N ILE A 149 27.89 -0.43 -26.11
CA ILE A 149 28.97 -0.26 -27.08
C ILE A 149 28.48 -0.62 -28.49
N GLY A 150 27.77 -1.74 -28.64
CA GLY A 150 27.18 -2.17 -29.90
C GLY A 150 26.25 -1.13 -30.53
N ILE A 151 25.43 -0.46 -29.71
CA ILE A 151 24.54 0.64 -30.12
C ILE A 151 25.37 1.83 -30.62
N ILE A 152 26.35 2.27 -29.83
CA ILE A 152 27.18 3.45 -30.14
C ILE A 152 27.99 3.26 -31.43
N ILE A 153 28.50 2.05 -31.68
CA ILE A 153 29.27 1.74 -32.90
C ILE A 153 28.40 1.25 -34.06
N GLU A 154 27.07 1.31 -33.93
CA GLU A 154 26.08 0.89 -34.94
C GLU A 154 26.23 -0.59 -35.38
N ASN A 155 26.77 -1.44 -34.51
CA ASN A 155 26.88 -2.89 -34.74
C ASN A 155 25.71 -3.68 -34.11
N HIS A 156 24.82 -2.98 -33.41
CA HIS A 156 23.55 -3.49 -32.87
C HIS A 156 22.43 -2.52 -33.24
N ILE A 157 21.28 -3.05 -33.65
CA ILE A 157 20.07 -2.23 -33.87
C ILE A 157 19.22 -2.41 -32.63
N PRO A 158 19.13 -1.40 -31.74
CA PRO A 158 18.44 -1.55 -30.49
C PRO A 158 16.93 -1.55 -30.64
N THR A 159 16.24 -2.21 -29.71
CA THR A 159 14.81 -2.00 -29.45
C THR A 159 14.57 -0.66 -28.74
N ASP A 160 13.30 -0.23 -28.66
CA ASP A 160 12.94 0.98 -27.91
C ASP A 160 13.27 0.83 -26.40
N ASP A 161 13.10 -0.37 -25.85
CA ASP A 161 13.43 -0.69 -24.46
C ASP A 161 14.95 -0.65 -24.23
N GLU A 162 15.74 -1.24 -25.14
CA GLU A 162 17.21 -1.19 -25.09
C GLU A 162 17.73 0.25 -25.18
N LEU A 163 17.15 1.08 -26.05
CA LEU A 163 17.51 2.50 -26.14
C LEU A 163 17.21 3.24 -24.84
N SER A 164 16.04 3.00 -24.25
CA SER A 164 15.65 3.64 -23.00
C SER A 164 16.50 3.17 -21.81
N ALA A 165 16.90 1.91 -21.78
CA ALA A 165 17.77 1.37 -20.74
C ALA A 165 19.22 1.84 -20.89
N ALA A 166 19.68 2.05 -22.14
CA ALA A 166 21.03 2.48 -22.45
C ALA A 166 21.28 3.98 -22.24
N ASP A 167 20.26 4.84 -22.31
CA ASP A 167 20.35 6.27 -21.97
C ASP A 167 20.24 6.47 -20.44
N ILE A 168 21.38 6.35 -19.78
CA ILE A 168 21.45 6.31 -18.31
C ILE A 168 21.39 7.73 -17.73
N ASN A 169 21.87 8.72 -18.47
CA ASN A 169 21.83 10.11 -18.02
C ASN A 169 20.53 10.85 -18.40
N GLY A 170 19.73 10.27 -19.31
CA GLY A 170 18.41 10.76 -19.68
C GLY A 170 18.41 11.96 -20.64
N ASP A 171 19.48 12.16 -21.41
CA ASP A 171 19.59 13.28 -22.36
C ASP A 171 19.06 12.96 -23.76
N GLY A 172 18.61 11.71 -23.98
CA GLY A 172 18.06 11.22 -25.24
C GLY A 172 19.11 10.76 -26.25
N ILE A 173 20.39 10.68 -25.88
CA ILE A 173 21.49 10.23 -26.74
C ILE A 173 22.27 9.14 -26.01
N VAL A 174 22.35 7.95 -26.62
CA VAL A 174 23.22 6.88 -26.11
C VAL A 174 24.66 7.14 -26.56
N ASP A 175 25.55 7.50 -25.62
CA ASP A 175 26.96 7.75 -25.90
C ASP A 175 27.93 7.23 -24.81
N ILE A 176 29.20 7.65 -24.88
CA ILE A 176 30.24 7.18 -23.96
C ILE A 176 30.00 7.61 -22.51
N LEU A 177 29.23 8.67 -22.26
CA LEU A 177 28.85 9.12 -20.93
C LEU A 177 27.95 8.09 -20.26
N ASP A 178 27.04 7.46 -21.00
CA ASP A 178 26.19 6.40 -20.46
C ASP A 178 27.01 5.17 -20.09
N ILE A 179 28.00 4.80 -20.90
CA ILE A 179 28.95 3.73 -20.54
C ILE A 179 29.68 4.05 -19.23
N VAL A 180 30.13 5.30 -19.05
CA VAL A 180 30.83 5.69 -17.82
C VAL A 180 29.91 5.55 -16.61
N LEU A 181 28.65 5.97 -16.72
CA LEU A 181 27.66 5.81 -15.66
C LEU A 181 27.35 4.34 -15.39
N LEU A 182 27.16 3.54 -16.44
CA LEU A 182 26.91 2.10 -16.34
C LEU A 182 28.04 1.38 -15.61
N VAL A 183 29.28 1.67 -16.00
CA VAL A 183 30.46 1.09 -15.37
C VAL A 183 30.55 1.49 -13.90
N ASN A 184 30.33 2.77 -13.56
CA ASN A 184 30.33 3.23 -12.17
C ASN A 184 29.27 2.48 -11.32
N THR A 185 28.07 2.25 -11.88
CA THR A 185 27.04 1.43 -11.24
C THR A 185 27.52 0.00 -10.99
N ILE A 186 28.22 -0.62 -11.94
CA ILE A 186 28.75 -1.99 -11.83
C ILE A 186 29.87 -2.09 -10.79
N VAL A 187 30.79 -1.12 -10.74
CA VAL A 187 31.91 -1.13 -9.77
C VAL A 187 31.52 -0.61 -8.38
N GLY A 188 30.37 0.06 -8.23
CA GLY A 188 29.85 0.56 -6.96
C GLY A 188 30.53 1.84 -6.46
N ASP A 189 30.96 2.71 -7.38
CA ASP A 189 31.63 4.00 -7.12
C ASP A 189 30.75 5.21 -7.47
#